data_AF-A0A3D5DY98-F1
#
_entry.id   AF-A0A3D5DY98-F1
#
_cell.length_a   1.000
_cell.length_b   1.000
_cell.length_c   1.000
_cell.angle_alpha   90.00
_cell.angle_beta   90.00
_cell.angle_gamma   90.00
#
_symmetry.space_group_name_H-M   'P 1'
#
loop_
_entity.id
_entity.type
_entity.pdbx_description
1 polymer ?
#
loop_
_entity_poly.entity_id
_entity_poly.type
_entity_poly.pdbx_seq_one_letter_code
_entity_poly.pdbx_strand_id
1 'polypeptide(L)'
;MALTTGPQATSPVPASLLAGKVVVVAGYGACGRGIADRARGLGSQVIVTEVDPVRALEAAMDGYQVSTLEEVVATADIFVTATGCVNVITADQTSRMKHQAIV
;
A
#
# COMPACT_ATOMS: atom_id res chain seq x y z
N MET A 1 -21.07 -33.43 12.60
CA MET A 1 -21.02 -32.99 14.01
C MET A 1 -19.90 -31.98 14.13
N ALA A 2 -20.20 -30.80 14.67
CA ALA A 2 -19.29 -29.67 14.95
C ALA A 2 -18.07 -30.06 15.83
N LEU A 3 -16.95 -29.32 15.94
CA LEU A 3 -16.53 -28.01 15.41
C LEU A 3 -14.99 -27.83 15.58
N THR A 4 -14.48 -26.65 15.17
CA THR A 4 -13.10 -26.13 15.34
C THR A 4 -12.08 -26.67 14.34
N THR A 5 -11.10 -25.92 13.79
CA THR A 5 -10.88 -24.46 13.59
C THR A 5 -9.80 -24.33 12.50
N GLY A 6 -9.74 -23.31 11.63
CA GLY A 6 -10.60 -22.16 11.36
C GLY A 6 -10.19 -21.50 10.02
N PRO A 7 -10.98 -20.60 9.42
CA PRO A 7 -10.79 -20.20 8.01
C PRO A 7 -9.78 -19.06 7.83
N GLN A 8 -8.62 -19.35 7.25
CA GLN A 8 -7.66 -18.38 6.71
C GLN A 8 -7.36 -18.73 5.25
N ALA A 9 -8.34 -18.48 4.38
CA ALA A 9 -8.27 -18.79 2.95
C ALA A 9 -8.21 -17.51 2.11
N THR A 10 -7.00 -16.96 1.92
CA THR A 10 -6.62 -15.96 0.90
C THR A 10 -5.09 -15.81 0.89
N SER A 11 -4.32 -16.14 -0.16
CA SER A 11 -4.63 -16.78 -1.45
C SER A 11 -3.33 -17.37 -2.07
N PRO A 12 -3.39 -18.40 -2.93
CA PRO A 12 -2.22 -19.00 -3.59
C PRO A 12 -1.85 -18.23 -4.87
N VAL A 13 -1.38 -16.99 -4.74
CA VAL A 13 -1.03 -16.12 -5.88
C VAL A 13 0.45 -15.71 -5.77
N PRO A 14 1.27 -15.87 -6.84
CA PRO A 14 2.69 -15.54 -6.77
C PRO A 14 2.91 -14.05 -6.50
N ALA A 15 4.01 -13.72 -5.81
CA ALA A 15 4.38 -12.35 -5.42
C ALA A 15 4.42 -11.34 -6.60
N SER A 16 4.58 -11.85 -7.84
CA SER A 16 4.60 -11.09 -9.09
C SER A 16 3.24 -10.54 -9.54
N LEU A 17 2.12 -10.91 -8.91
CA LEU A 17 0.77 -10.58 -9.38
C LEU A 17 0.15 -9.42 -8.57
N LEU A 18 0.03 -8.26 -9.23
CA LEU A 18 -0.39 -6.99 -8.62
C LEU A 18 -1.92 -6.84 -8.45
N ALA A 19 -2.72 -7.55 -9.25
CA ALA A 19 -4.18 -7.43 -9.23
C ALA A 19 -4.77 -7.88 -7.87
N GLY A 20 -5.65 -7.06 -7.29
CA GLY A 20 -6.32 -7.30 -6.02
C GLY A 20 -5.47 -7.12 -4.76
N LYS A 21 -4.16 -6.85 -4.88
CA LYS A 21 -3.28 -6.51 -3.75
C LYS A 21 -3.41 -5.06 -3.32
N VAL A 22 -3.07 -4.79 -2.07
CA VAL A 22 -3.02 -3.42 -1.52
C VAL A 22 -1.62 -2.85 -1.70
N VAL A 23 -1.52 -1.79 -2.51
CA VAL A 23 -0.29 -1.05 -2.82
C VAL A 23 -0.33 0.30 -2.12
N VAL A 24 0.65 0.55 -1.26
CA VAL A 24 0.85 1.83 -0.56
C VAL A 24 1.90 2.65 -1.30
N VAL A 25 1.53 3.84 -1.75
CA VAL A 25 2.45 4.81 -2.38
C VAL A 25 2.69 5.96 -1.40
N ALA A 26 3.93 6.08 -0.92
CA ALA A 26 4.34 7.18 -0.05
C ALA A 26 4.87 8.35 -0.89
N GLY A 27 4.18 9.48 -0.85
CA GLY A 27 4.43 10.67 -1.67
C GLY A 27 3.58 10.71 -2.94
N TYR A 28 2.91 11.83 -3.19
CA TYR A 28 2.04 12.05 -4.36
C TYR A 28 2.56 13.16 -5.28
N GLY A 29 3.89 13.19 -5.46
CA GLY A 29 4.54 14.00 -6.50
C GLY A 29 4.39 13.39 -7.90
N ALA A 30 5.11 13.95 -8.88
CA ALA A 30 5.06 13.50 -10.28
C ALA A 30 5.36 11.99 -10.45
N CYS A 31 6.31 11.44 -9.68
CA CYS A 31 6.60 10.00 -9.67
C CYS A 31 5.48 9.20 -9.00
N GLY A 32 5.02 9.63 -7.82
CA GLY A 32 3.96 8.96 -7.05
C GLY A 32 2.65 8.83 -7.82
N ARG A 33 2.24 9.89 -8.52
CA ARG A 33 1.03 9.89 -9.36
C ARG A 33 1.09 8.86 -10.49
N GLY A 34 2.23 8.76 -11.19
CA GLY A 34 2.43 7.75 -12.24
C GLY A 34 2.46 6.31 -11.71
N ILE A 35 3.01 6.10 -10.52
CA ILE A 35 3.01 4.81 -9.82
C ILE A 35 1.58 4.42 -9.41
N ALA A 36 0.82 5.36 -8.83
CA ALA A 36 -0.56 5.17 -8.41
C ALA A 36 -1.47 4.81 -9.61
N ASP A 37 -1.39 5.55 -10.71
CA ASP A 37 -2.12 5.26 -11.95
C ASP A 37 -1.76 3.88 -12.52
N ARG A 38 -0.47 3.52 -12.49
CA ARG A 38 -0.04 2.22 -13.01
C ARG A 38 -0.54 1.06 -12.13
N ALA A 39 -0.46 1.19 -10.81
CA ALA A 39 -0.95 0.17 -9.88
C ALA A 39 -2.48 0.02 -9.98
N ARG A 40 -3.23 1.14 -10.08
CA ARG A 40 -4.67 1.14 -10.33
C ARG A 40 -5.03 0.47 -11.65
N GLY A 41 -4.29 0.79 -12.72
CA GLY A 41 -4.45 0.17 -14.05
C GLY A 41 -4.11 -1.33 -14.11
N LEU A 42 -3.38 -1.85 -13.12
CA LEU A 42 -3.11 -3.29 -12.93
C LEU A 42 -4.13 -3.97 -11.99
N GLY A 43 -5.16 -3.25 -11.55
CA GLY A 43 -6.22 -3.77 -10.68
C GLY A 43 -5.84 -3.88 -9.20
N SER A 44 -4.77 -3.20 -8.75
CA SER A 44 -4.43 -3.09 -7.33
C SER A 44 -5.33 -2.07 -6.62
N GLN A 45 -5.58 -2.28 -5.32
CA GLN A 45 -6.11 -1.24 -4.45
C GLN A 45 -4.95 -0.31 -4.07
N VAL A 46 -5.03 0.97 -4.45
CA VAL A 46 -3.96 1.94 -4.22
C VAL A 46 -4.34 2.85 -3.05
N ILE A 47 -3.46 2.90 -2.05
CA ILE A 47 -3.52 3.82 -0.91
C ILE A 47 -2.32 4.76 -1.01
N VAL A 48 -2.55 6.05 -0.78
CA VAL A 48 -1.53 7.09 -0.80
C VAL A 48 -1.26 7.57 0.62
N THR A 49 0.00 7.74 0.98
CA THR A 49 0.41 8.43 2.21
C THR A 49 1.16 9.71 1.83
N GLU A 50 0.74 10.85 2.37
CA GLU A 50 1.39 12.14 2.13
C GLU A 50 1.45 12.98 3.42
N VAL A 51 2.49 13.80 3.50
CA VAL A 51 2.71 14.83 4.51
C VAL A 51 2.20 16.18 4.03
N ASP A 52 2.25 16.45 2.71
CA ASP A 52 1.70 17.69 2.13
C ASP A 52 0.16 17.58 2.01
N PRO A 53 -0.63 18.42 2.74
CA PRO A 53 -2.09 18.36 2.71
C PRO A 53 -2.68 18.70 1.33
N VAL A 54 -1.98 19.45 0.48
CA VAL A 54 -2.44 19.76 -0.89
C VAL A 54 -2.33 18.52 -1.77
N ARG A 55 -1.20 17.81 -1.71
CA ARG A 55 -0.97 16.58 -2.48
C ARG A 55 -1.81 15.41 -1.97
N ALA A 56 -2.03 15.34 -0.66
CA ALA A 56 -3.01 14.44 -0.07
C ALA A 56 -4.44 14.70 -0.61
N LEU A 57 -4.87 15.97 -0.66
CA LEU A 57 -6.19 16.31 -1.20
C LEU A 57 -6.30 15.98 -2.71
N GLU A 58 -5.27 16.29 -3.50
CA GLU A 58 -5.21 15.90 -4.92
C GLU A 58 -5.36 14.38 -5.11
N ALA A 59 -4.66 13.56 -4.30
CA ALA A 59 -4.79 12.10 -4.36
C ALA A 59 -6.22 11.63 -4.03
N ALA A 60 -6.86 12.23 -3.03
CA ALA A 60 -8.26 11.94 -2.68
C ALA A 60 -9.23 12.35 -3.81
N MET A 61 -8.97 13.48 -4.49
CA MET A 61 -9.76 13.94 -5.64
C MET A 61 -9.59 13.05 -6.88
N ASP A 62 -8.38 12.53 -7.12
CA ASP A 62 -8.10 11.52 -8.16
C ASP A 62 -8.67 10.12 -7.81
N GLY A 63 -9.35 9.99 -6.66
CA GLY A 63 -10.07 8.78 -6.26
C GLY A 63 -9.17 7.70 -5.65
N TYR A 64 -8.05 8.10 -5.05
CA TYR A 64 -7.18 7.25 -4.23
C TYR A 64 -7.55 7.36 -2.74
N GLN A 65 -7.40 6.27 -1.99
CA GLN A 65 -7.56 6.33 -0.53
C GLN A 65 -6.34 7.01 0.08
N VAL A 66 -6.54 7.98 0.96
CA VAL A 66 -5.45 8.60 1.73
C VAL A 66 -5.51 8.10 3.17
N SER A 67 -4.36 7.72 3.73
CA SER A 67 -4.25 7.18 5.11
C SER A 67 -2.83 7.41 5.64
N THR A 68 -2.59 7.08 6.90
CA THR A 68 -1.25 7.14 7.52
C THR A 68 -0.49 5.83 7.33
N LEU A 69 0.85 5.89 7.36
CA LEU A 69 1.68 4.70 7.15
C LEU A 69 1.48 3.67 8.29
N GLU A 70 1.21 4.15 9.50
CA GLU A 70 0.97 3.36 10.72
C GLU A 70 -0.28 2.49 10.66
N GLU A 71 -1.32 2.93 9.93
CA GLU A 71 -2.59 2.21 9.74
C GLU A 71 -2.46 1.14 8.64
N VAL A 72 -1.75 1.47 7.56
CA VAL A 72 -1.63 0.60 6.38
C VAL A 72 -0.51 -0.43 6.49
N VAL A 73 0.50 -0.21 7.35
CA VAL A 73 1.68 -1.11 7.46
C VAL A 73 1.30 -2.57 7.75
N ALA A 74 0.25 -2.80 8.53
CA ALA A 74 -0.23 -4.14 8.90
C ALA A 74 -1.16 -4.78 7.85
N THR A 75 -1.67 -3.99 6.87
CA THR A 75 -2.69 -4.43 5.91
C THR A 75 -2.19 -4.50 4.47
N ALA A 76 -1.20 -3.69 4.09
CA ALA A 76 -0.67 -3.63 2.73
C ALA A 76 0.23 -4.82 2.34
N ASP A 77 0.28 -5.10 1.04
CA ASP A 77 1.15 -6.12 0.44
C ASP A 77 2.45 -5.52 -0.12
N ILE A 78 2.37 -4.29 -0.64
CA ILE A 78 3.45 -3.64 -1.40
C ILE A 78 3.53 -2.18 -0.96
N PHE A 79 4.74 -1.71 -0.69
CA PHE A 79 5.04 -0.32 -0.38
C PHE A 79 5.93 0.24 -1.48
N VAL A 80 5.72 1.50 -1.86
CA VAL A 80 6.55 2.20 -2.85
C VAL A 80 6.81 3.61 -2.33
N THR A 81 8.08 3.99 -2.17
CA THR A 81 8.45 5.32 -1.70
C THR A 81 8.81 6.24 -2.88
N ALA A 82 8.12 7.37 -2.98
CA ALA A 82 8.25 8.35 -4.05
C ALA A 82 8.32 9.81 -3.54
N THR A 83 8.56 10.01 -2.23
CA THR A 83 8.71 11.34 -1.61
C THR A 83 10.04 12.03 -1.89
N GLY A 84 11.11 11.27 -2.20
CA GLY A 84 12.48 11.78 -2.26
C GLY A 84 13.12 12.06 -0.88
N CYS A 85 12.42 11.75 0.22
CA CYS A 85 12.92 11.93 1.59
C CYS A 85 13.62 10.67 2.12
N VAL A 86 14.49 10.84 3.11
CA VAL A 86 15.03 9.74 3.93
C VAL A 86 14.07 9.35 5.05
N ASN A 87 14.20 8.12 5.57
CA ASN A 87 13.44 7.58 6.70
C ASN A 87 11.89 7.51 6.52
N VAL A 88 11.41 7.39 5.28
CA VAL A 88 9.98 7.22 4.97
C VAL A 88 9.43 5.91 5.52
N ILE A 89 10.18 4.81 5.32
CA ILE A 89 9.90 3.50 5.91
C ILE A 89 11.06 3.19 6.84
N THR A 90 10.76 2.94 8.11
CA THR A 90 11.76 2.66 9.14
C THR A 90 11.89 1.16 9.42
N ALA A 91 12.98 0.76 10.10
CA ALA A 91 13.20 -0.62 10.55
C ALA A 91 12.07 -1.13 11.47
N ASP A 92 11.50 -0.23 12.30
CA ASP A 92 10.35 -0.54 13.16
C ASP A 92 9.10 -0.87 12.32
N GLN A 93 8.78 -0.01 11.34
CA GLN A 93 7.64 -0.26 10.46
C GLN A 93 7.81 -1.52 9.61
N THR A 94 9.01 -1.83 9.10
CA THR A 94 9.25 -3.10 8.38
C THR A 94 9.07 -4.33 9.27
N SER A 95 9.32 -4.24 10.58
CA SER A 95 9.01 -5.33 11.53
C SER A 95 7.49 -5.56 11.73
N ARG A 96 6.67 -4.55 11.43
CA ARG A 96 5.20 -4.57 11.56
C ARG A 96 4.46 -4.96 10.26
N MET A 97 5.20 -5.22 9.18
CA MET A 97 4.64 -5.61 7.89
C MET A 97 4.18 -7.07 7.85
N LYS A 98 3.29 -7.38 6.91
CA LYS A 98 2.89 -8.76 6.62
C LYS A 98 4.07 -9.61 6.13
N HIS A 99 4.03 -10.91 6.43
CA HIS A 99 4.95 -11.87 5.86
C HIS A 99 4.84 -11.86 4.32
N GLN A 100 5.97 -11.76 3.62
CA GLN A 100 6.08 -11.54 2.16
C GLN A 100 5.62 -10.17 1.64
N ALA A 101 5.60 -9.12 2.47
CA ALA A 101 5.48 -7.75 1.98
C ALA A 101 6.68 -7.35 1.10
N ILE A 102 6.43 -6.51 0.09
CA ILE A 102 7.44 -5.94 -0.82
C ILE A 102 7.62 -4.44 -0.51
N VAL A 103 8.86 -3.96 -0.50
CA VAL A 103 9.26 -2.56 -0.21
C VAL A 103 10.27 -2.10 -1.26
#